data_AF-A0A2N0FXP2-F1
#
_entry.id   AF-A0A2N0FXP2-F1
#
_cell.length_a   1.000
_cell.length_b   1.000
_cell.length_c   1.000
_cell.angle_alpha   90.00
_cell.angle_beta   90.00
_cell.angle_gamma   90.00
#
_symmetry.space_group_name_H-M   'P 1'
#
loop_
_entity.id
_entity.type
_entity.pdbx_description
1 polymer ?
#
loop_
_entity_poly.entity_id
_entity_poly.type
_entity_poly.pdbx_seq_one_letter_code
_entity_poly.pdbx_strand_id
1 'polypeptide(L)'
;MSKSLIGTLCMGLASLGLAQNPLELPIEEKINDTATVNQQYLDNVRGGAISSRVFTLEKKASRYNIKKSLFYGDTGEVNKIKFSQDNDNLMVTYGLNGKILFTSESYKNLMLPTAVRNRVYMEYPGCTMLNNTYLVSYHHKRGTKKMYKIQVQKEQFKKTLNIDTEGNLL
;
A
#
# COMPACT_ATOMS: atom_id res chain seq x y z
N MET A 1 -75.47 3.54 33.33
CA MET A 1 -74.29 4.04 34.05
C MET A 1 -73.55 2.81 34.55
N SER A 2 -72.28 2.53 34.30
CA SER A 2 -71.15 3.29 33.78
C SER A 2 -69.95 2.31 33.72
N LYS A 3 -68.98 2.54 32.82
CA LYS A 3 -67.57 2.08 32.86
C LYS A 3 -67.35 0.62 32.39
N SER A 4 -66.65 0.38 31.26
CA SER A 4 -65.17 0.25 31.10
C SER A 4 -64.62 -0.91 31.95
N LEU A 5 -63.72 -1.80 31.52
CA LEU A 5 -62.62 -1.74 30.55
C LEU A 5 -61.95 -3.14 30.53
N ILE A 6 -61.16 -3.42 29.48
CA ILE A 6 -59.90 -4.21 29.50
C ILE A 6 -60.02 -5.74 29.78
N GLY A 7 -59.40 -6.67 29.05
CA GLY A 7 -58.23 -6.63 28.18
C GLY A 7 -57.13 -7.50 28.80
N THR A 8 -57.02 -8.78 28.42
CA THR A 8 -55.81 -9.59 28.68
C THR A 8 -55.68 -10.70 27.64
N LEU A 9 -54.95 -10.42 26.56
CA LEU A 9 -54.44 -11.43 25.65
C LEU A 9 -52.99 -11.72 26.06
N CYS A 10 -52.76 -12.90 26.63
CA CYS A 10 -51.42 -13.40 26.92
C CYS A 10 -50.73 -13.80 25.60
N MET A 11 -50.00 -12.87 24.99
CA MET A 11 -48.96 -13.22 24.02
C MET A 11 -47.67 -13.46 24.79
N GLY A 12 -47.33 -14.74 24.98
CA GLY A 12 -46.01 -15.14 25.47
C GLY A 12 -44.96 -14.70 24.47
N LEU A 13 -44.18 -13.67 24.83
CA LEU A 13 -42.93 -13.36 24.15
C LEU A 13 -41.99 -14.54 24.37
N ALA A 14 -41.66 -15.27 23.30
CA ALA A 14 -40.50 -16.14 23.29
C ALA A 14 -39.24 -15.25 23.42
N SER A 15 -38.67 -15.18 24.62
CA SER A 15 -37.32 -14.68 24.81
C SER A 15 -36.35 -15.69 24.19
N LEU A 16 -35.75 -15.34 23.05
CA LEU A 16 -34.56 -16.03 22.55
C LEU A 16 -33.43 -15.73 23.54
N GLY A 17 -33.19 -16.69 24.44
CA GLY A 17 -32.00 -16.71 25.26
C GLY A 17 -30.78 -16.97 24.39
N LEU A 18 -29.96 -15.95 24.19
CA LEU A 18 -28.54 -16.13 23.92
C LEU A 18 -27.77 -15.40 25.04
N ALA A 19 -27.39 -16.19 26.03
CA ALA A 19 -26.31 -15.84 26.94
C ALA A 19 -25.00 -15.95 26.16
N GLN A 20 -24.45 -14.83 25.72
CA GLN A 20 -23.04 -14.76 25.34
C GLN A 20 -22.38 -13.74 26.26
N ASN A 21 -21.58 -14.28 27.18
CA ASN A 21 -20.59 -13.59 28.00
C ASN A 21 -20.03 -12.37 27.26
N PRO A 22 -19.97 -11.18 27.87
CA PRO A 22 -19.09 -10.15 27.37
C PRO A 22 -17.67 -10.67 27.58
N LEU A 23 -17.04 -11.11 26.51
CA LEU A 23 -15.59 -11.22 26.46
C LEU A 23 -15.06 -9.81 26.67
N GLU A 24 -14.54 -9.51 27.87
CA GLU A 24 -13.75 -8.30 28.11
C GLU A 24 -12.51 -8.38 27.23
N LEU A 25 -12.61 -7.82 26.02
CA LEU A 25 -11.46 -7.53 25.19
C LEU A 25 -10.61 -6.49 25.94
N PRO A 26 -9.29 -6.67 26.00
CA PRO A 26 -8.40 -5.72 26.66
C PRO A 26 -8.63 -4.36 26.03
N ILE A 27 -8.89 -3.38 26.90
CA ILE A 27 -9.05 -1.95 26.62
C ILE A 27 -8.40 -1.59 25.29
N GLU A 28 -9.21 -1.44 24.24
CA GLU A 28 -8.75 -0.74 23.05
C GLU A 28 -8.42 0.66 23.52
N GLU A 29 -7.13 0.93 23.70
CA GLU A 29 -6.61 2.26 23.89
C GLU A 29 -7.17 3.08 22.74
N LYS A 30 -8.14 3.94 23.05
CA LYS A 30 -8.82 4.81 22.11
C LYS A 30 -7.80 5.82 21.61
N ILE A 31 -6.97 5.38 20.67
CA ILE A 31 -6.11 6.23 19.89
C ILE A 31 -7.04 7.17 19.14
N ASN A 32 -7.12 8.41 19.62
CA ASN A 32 -7.53 9.55 18.81
C ASN A 32 -6.49 9.69 17.66
N ASP A 33 -6.56 8.80 16.68
CA ASP A 33 -5.64 8.73 15.54
C ASP A 33 -6.25 9.48 14.37
N THR A 34 -6.33 10.80 14.48
CA THR A 34 -6.56 11.67 13.31
C THR A 34 -5.27 11.81 12.49
N ALA A 35 -4.52 10.72 12.32
CA ALA A 35 -3.48 10.62 11.31
C ALA A 35 -4.18 10.38 9.98
N THR A 36 -4.46 11.48 9.26
CA THR A 36 -5.07 11.42 7.93
C THR A 36 -4.20 10.52 7.04
N VAL A 37 -4.75 9.41 6.56
CA VAL A 37 -4.07 8.52 5.61
C VAL A 37 -3.57 9.39 4.45
N ASN A 38 -2.34 9.16 4.00
CA ASN A 38 -1.78 9.81 2.81
C ASN A 38 -2.47 9.29 1.54
N GLN A 39 -3.73 9.67 1.35
CA GLN A 39 -4.62 9.17 0.32
C GLN A 39 -4.13 9.57 -1.08
N GLN A 40 -3.71 10.83 -1.25
CA GLN A 40 -3.15 11.32 -2.50
C GLN A 40 -1.98 10.43 -2.99
N TYR A 41 -1.08 10.04 -2.08
CA TYR A 41 0.01 9.13 -2.41
C TYR A 41 -0.53 7.77 -2.87
N LEU A 42 -1.42 7.15 -2.08
CA LEU A 42 -2.01 5.85 -2.43
C LEU A 42 -2.71 5.86 -3.78
N ASP A 43 -3.47 6.90 -4.09
CA ASP A 43 -4.20 7.00 -5.36
C ASP A 43 -3.24 7.10 -6.56
N ASN A 44 -2.06 7.69 -6.35
CA ASN A 44 -1.04 7.88 -7.38
C ASN A 44 -0.15 6.65 -7.58
N VAL A 45 0.07 5.83 -6.54
CA VAL A 45 0.92 4.63 -6.65
C VAL A 45 0.13 3.36 -6.94
N ARG A 46 -1.15 3.28 -6.56
CA ARG A 46 -2.02 2.14 -6.89
C ARG A 46 -2.36 2.15 -8.38
N GLY A 47 -1.89 1.16 -9.14
CA GLY A 47 -2.30 0.97 -10.54
C GLY A 47 -1.69 -0.27 -11.20
N GLY A 48 -2.53 -1.05 -11.90
CA GLY A 48 -2.17 -2.32 -12.53
C GLY A 48 -2.29 -3.55 -11.60
N ALA A 49 -2.04 -4.75 -12.14
CA ALA A 49 -1.95 -5.98 -11.37
C ALA A 49 -0.65 -5.98 -10.53
N ILE A 50 -0.70 -5.34 -9.35
CA ILE A 50 0.45 -5.17 -8.46
C ILE A 50 0.54 -6.33 -7.46
N SER A 51 1.76 -6.73 -7.11
CA SER A 51 2.05 -7.69 -6.04
C SER A 51 1.61 -7.19 -4.65
N SER A 52 1.06 -8.07 -3.82
CA SER A 52 0.68 -7.75 -2.42
C SER A 52 1.83 -7.17 -1.60
N ARG A 53 3.09 -7.53 -1.92
CA ARG A 53 4.31 -7.00 -1.30
C ARG A 53 4.44 -5.48 -1.47
N VAL A 54 4.19 -5.00 -2.69
CA VAL A 54 4.23 -3.57 -3.02
C VAL A 54 3.16 -2.84 -2.21
N PHE A 55 1.92 -3.32 -2.31
CA PHE A 55 0.80 -2.71 -1.61
C PHE A 55 0.97 -2.65 -0.08
N THR A 56 1.60 -3.68 0.50
CA THR A 56 1.86 -3.74 1.95
C THR A 56 2.78 -2.61 2.40
N LEU A 57 3.89 -2.36 1.68
CA LEU A 57 4.80 -1.27 2.01
C LEU A 57 4.20 0.11 1.74
N GLU A 58 3.51 0.30 0.60
CA GLU A 58 2.81 1.54 0.28
C GLU A 58 1.75 1.89 1.35
N LYS A 59 0.98 0.91 1.80
CA LYS A 59 -0.04 1.07 2.85
C LYS A 59 0.59 1.34 4.22
N LYS A 60 1.74 0.74 4.53
CA LYS A 60 2.47 1.01 5.76
C LYS A 60 2.96 2.45 5.79
N ALA A 61 3.56 2.93 4.70
CA ALA A 61 3.99 4.31 4.57
C ALA A 61 2.82 5.30 4.65
N SER A 62 1.70 5.02 3.97
CA SER A 62 0.60 5.99 3.92
C SER A 62 -0.07 6.24 5.27
N ARG A 63 -0.01 5.26 6.18
CA ARG A 63 -0.58 5.31 7.52
C ARG A 63 0.42 5.76 8.60
N TYR A 64 1.69 5.92 8.24
CA TYR A 64 2.71 6.26 9.21
C TYR A 64 2.54 7.71 9.68
N ASN A 65 2.36 7.90 10.99
CA ASN A 65 2.24 9.21 11.60
C ASN A 65 3.63 9.74 12.00
N ILE A 66 4.28 10.47 11.09
CA ILE A 66 5.61 11.06 11.35
C ILE A 66 5.63 12.00 12.55
N LYS A 67 4.49 12.63 12.92
CA LYS A 67 4.43 13.58 14.03
C LYS A 67 4.63 12.92 15.40
N LYS A 68 4.44 11.60 15.48
CA LYS A 68 4.71 10.80 16.67
C LYS A 68 6.16 10.29 16.72
N SER A 69 6.98 10.58 15.72
CA SER A 69 8.39 10.19 15.69
C SER A 69 9.23 11.12 16.57
N LEU A 70 10.19 10.56 17.31
CA LEU A 70 11.13 11.30 18.16
C LEU A 70 11.99 12.31 17.38
N PHE A 71 12.11 12.13 16.06
CA PHE A 71 12.92 12.97 15.17
C PHE A 71 12.12 14.10 14.51
N TYR A 72 10.85 14.26 14.88
CA TYR A 72 9.97 15.24 14.29
C TYR A 72 10.11 16.62 14.96
N GLY A 73 10.75 17.57 14.25
CA GLY A 73 10.48 19.00 14.47
C GLY A 73 11.61 19.89 14.98
N ASP A 74 12.77 19.37 15.38
CA ASP A 74 13.78 20.24 16.01
C ASP A 74 14.79 20.92 15.05
N THR A 75 14.97 20.42 13.83
CA THR A 75 16.08 20.87 12.96
C THR A 75 15.66 21.45 11.60
N GLY A 76 14.36 21.50 11.29
CA GLY A 76 13.88 21.90 9.95
C GLY A 76 14.25 20.92 8.83
N GLU A 77 14.83 19.77 9.17
CA GLU A 77 15.25 18.77 8.20
C GLU A 77 14.07 17.93 7.70
N VAL A 78 14.17 17.59 6.43
CA VAL A 78 13.23 16.75 5.69
C VAL A 78 13.23 15.35 6.31
N ASN A 79 12.11 14.97 6.95
CA ASN A 79 12.00 13.67 7.64
C ASN A 79 11.95 12.52 6.63
N LYS A 80 13.09 11.84 6.45
CA LYS A 80 13.22 10.66 5.60
C LYS A 80 13.06 9.39 6.42
N ILE A 81 12.07 8.57 6.08
CA ILE A 81 11.82 7.26 6.71
C ILE A 81 12.00 6.16 5.68
N LYS A 82 12.71 5.11 6.07
CA LYS A 82 12.86 3.89 5.27
C LYS A 82 11.95 2.80 5.80
N PHE A 83 11.13 2.25 4.91
CA PHE A 83 10.40 1.01 5.13
C PHE A 83 11.05 -0.06 4.24
N SER A 84 11.42 -1.20 4.82
CA SER A 84 12.01 -2.31 4.06
C SER A 84 11.50 -3.64 4.56
N GLN A 85 11.36 -4.58 3.62
CA GLN A 85 11.06 -5.98 3.88
C GLN A 85 11.84 -6.81 2.86
N ASP A 86 12.72 -7.68 3.34
CA ASP A 86 13.64 -8.45 2.51
C ASP A 86 14.43 -7.56 1.53
N ASN A 87 14.18 -7.73 0.23
CA ASN A 87 14.80 -6.98 -0.85
C ASN A 87 13.98 -5.76 -1.33
N ASP A 88 12.83 -5.50 -0.71
CA ASP A 88 11.97 -4.38 -1.03
C ASP A 88 12.31 -3.18 -0.16
N ASN A 89 12.39 -2.01 -0.77
CA ASN A 89 12.74 -0.78 -0.11
C ASN A 89 11.82 0.34 -0.57
N LEU A 90 11.31 1.10 0.39
CA LEU A 90 10.48 2.27 0.18
C LEU A 90 11.02 3.39 1.08
N MET A 91 11.59 4.41 0.45
CA MET A 91 12.10 5.60 1.13
C MET A 91 11.08 6.72 0.96
N VAL A 92 10.66 7.33 2.08
CA VAL A 92 9.62 8.34 2.12
C VAL A 92 10.16 9.62 2.70
N THR A 93 9.84 10.72 2.04
CA THR A 93 10.04 12.06 2.56
C THR A 93 8.70 12.63 3.00
N TYR A 94 8.55 12.86 4.31
CA TYR A 94 7.37 13.53 4.87
C TYR A 94 7.62 15.03 5.06
N GLY A 95 6.61 15.85 4.78
CA GLY A 95 6.60 17.27 5.13
C GLY A 95 6.19 17.52 6.58
N LEU A 96 6.35 18.75 7.03
CA LEU A 96 5.97 19.23 8.38
C LEU A 96 4.46 19.17 8.68
N ASN A 97 3.63 18.78 7.72
CA ASN A 97 2.21 18.54 7.95
C ASN A 97 1.89 17.04 8.08
N GLY A 98 2.88 16.17 7.92
CA GLY A 98 2.73 14.71 7.87
C GLY A 98 2.38 14.16 6.48
N LYS A 99 2.32 15.01 5.45
CA LYS A 99 2.07 14.56 4.07
C LYS A 99 3.33 14.00 3.43
N ILE A 100 3.17 12.94 2.63
CA ILE A 100 4.23 12.41 1.78
C ILE A 100 4.49 13.39 0.63
N LEU A 101 5.71 13.92 0.56
CA LEU A 101 6.13 14.83 -0.51
C LEU A 101 6.81 14.09 -1.66
N PHE A 102 7.59 13.05 -1.33
CA PHE A 102 8.37 12.25 -2.28
C PHE A 102 8.53 10.81 -1.80
N THR A 103 8.49 9.85 -2.72
CA THR A 103 8.95 8.47 -2.47
C THR A 103 9.93 8.00 -3.53
N SER A 104 10.83 7.11 -3.10
CA SER A 104 11.67 6.28 -3.96
C SER A 104 11.53 4.84 -3.52
N GLU A 105 11.02 3.99 -4.41
CA GLU A 105 10.63 2.63 -4.10
C GLU A 105 11.27 1.66 -5.08
N SER A 106 11.68 0.51 -4.56
CA SER A 106 12.29 -0.56 -5.35
C SER A 106 11.86 -1.90 -4.82
N TYR A 107 11.37 -2.76 -5.71
CA TYR A 107 10.85 -4.07 -5.38
C TYR A 107 11.48 -5.10 -6.30
N LYS A 108 12.20 -6.07 -5.72
CA LYS A 108 12.97 -7.04 -6.50
C LYS A 108 12.17 -8.29 -6.80
N ASN A 109 12.41 -8.83 -8.00
CA ASN A 109 11.93 -10.11 -8.50
C ASN A 109 10.41 -10.24 -8.35
N LEU A 110 9.67 -9.24 -8.83
CA LEU A 110 8.22 -9.30 -8.90
C LEU A 110 7.77 -10.15 -10.10
N MET A 111 6.56 -10.70 -10.00
CA MET A 111 5.90 -11.24 -11.18
C MET A 111 5.58 -10.08 -12.12
N LEU A 112 6.16 -10.13 -13.32
CA LEU A 112 5.98 -9.09 -14.32
C LEU A 112 4.59 -9.20 -14.98
N PRO A 113 3.91 -8.07 -15.24
CA PRO A 113 2.69 -8.04 -16.05
C PRO A 113 2.91 -8.63 -17.44
N THR A 114 1.85 -9.18 -18.04
CA THR A 114 1.93 -9.81 -19.37
C THR A 114 2.45 -8.86 -20.44
N ALA A 115 2.03 -7.59 -20.46
CA ALA A 115 2.52 -6.60 -21.43
C ALA A 115 4.04 -6.43 -21.36
N VAL A 116 4.59 -6.36 -20.15
CA VAL A 116 6.04 -6.22 -19.91
C VAL A 116 6.80 -7.48 -20.32
N ARG A 117 6.31 -8.67 -19.94
CA ARG A 117 6.94 -9.95 -20.34
C ARG A 117 6.96 -10.11 -21.86
N ASN A 118 5.84 -9.82 -22.51
CA ASN A 118 5.73 -9.91 -23.97
C ASN A 118 6.71 -8.94 -24.64
N ARG A 119 6.83 -7.70 -24.14
CA ARG A 119 7.80 -6.75 -24.67
C ARG A 119 9.22 -7.27 -24.59
N VAL A 120 9.63 -7.86 -23.46
CA VAL A 120 10.98 -8.43 -23.30
C VAL A 120 11.26 -9.49 -24.37
N TYR A 121 10.35 -10.44 -24.57
CA TYR A 121 10.57 -11.53 -25.52
C TYR A 121 10.48 -11.11 -26.98
N MET A 122 9.73 -10.04 -27.29
CA MET A 122 9.74 -9.43 -28.63
C MET A 122 11.06 -8.68 -28.90
N GLU A 123 11.53 -7.90 -27.93
CA GLU A 123 12.75 -7.07 -28.08
C GLU A 123 14.03 -7.91 -28.03
N TYR A 124 14.02 -9.01 -27.26
CA TYR A 124 15.19 -9.87 -27.10
C TYR A 124 14.80 -11.36 -27.20
N PRO A 125 14.49 -11.86 -28.42
CA PRO A 125 14.01 -13.23 -28.61
C PRO A 125 15.02 -14.29 -28.19
N GLY A 126 14.52 -15.37 -27.56
CA GLY A 126 15.34 -16.49 -27.08
C GLY A 126 16.18 -16.20 -25.84
N CYS A 127 15.91 -15.09 -25.15
CA CYS A 127 16.62 -14.75 -23.93
C CYS A 127 16.03 -15.40 -22.67
N THR A 128 16.86 -15.47 -21.64
CA THR A 128 16.45 -15.82 -20.27
C THR A 128 16.39 -14.55 -19.43
N MET A 129 15.26 -14.29 -18.77
CA MET A 129 15.18 -13.23 -17.76
C MET A 129 15.87 -13.70 -16.47
N LEU A 130 16.89 -12.96 -16.03
CA LEU A 130 17.67 -13.29 -14.83
C LEU A 130 17.05 -12.72 -13.56
N ASN A 131 16.66 -11.46 -13.59
CA ASN A 131 16.04 -10.74 -12.48
C ASN A 131 15.26 -9.53 -12.99
N ASN A 132 14.40 -8.99 -12.13
CA ASN A 132 13.74 -7.73 -12.39
C ASN A 132 13.67 -6.86 -11.13
N THR A 133 13.57 -5.55 -11.32
CA THR A 133 13.27 -4.59 -10.27
C THR A 133 12.18 -3.65 -10.74
N TYR A 134 11.07 -3.62 -10.01
CA TYR A 134 10.03 -2.62 -10.18
C TYR A 134 10.37 -1.38 -9.38
N LEU A 135 10.37 -0.23 -10.05
CA LEU A 135 10.73 1.06 -9.48
C LEU A 135 9.53 1.99 -9.52
N VAL A 136 9.25 2.62 -8.38
CA VAL A 136 8.20 3.64 -8.25
C VAL A 136 8.84 4.89 -7.68
N SER A 137 8.56 6.03 -8.30
CA SER A 137 8.88 7.33 -7.73
C SER A 137 7.64 8.21 -7.74
N TYR A 138 7.22 8.65 -6.56
CA TYR A 138 6.13 9.59 -6.40
C TYR A 138 6.67 10.95 -6.01
N HIS A 139 6.04 12.00 -6.56
CA HIS A 139 6.23 13.37 -6.11
C HIS A 139 4.87 14.06 -6.06
N HIS A 140 4.51 14.64 -4.92
CA HIS A 140 3.16 15.17 -4.67
C HIS A 140 2.64 16.20 -5.70
N LYS A 141 3.53 16.94 -6.38
CA LYS A 141 3.14 17.87 -7.46
C LYS A 141 3.28 17.33 -8.88
N ARG A 142 4.06 16.25 -9.08
CA ARG A 142 4.44 15.76 -10.42
C ARG A 142 3.83 14.38 -10.73
N GLY A 143 3.12 13.78 -9.78
CA GLY A 143 2.53 12.45 -9.90
C GLY A 143 3.57 11.35 -9.70
N THR A 144 3.29 10.19 -10.32
CA THR A 144 4.09 8.97 -10.17
C THR A 144 4.74 8.55 -11.47
N LYS A 145 5.98 8.09 -11.39
CA LYS A 145 6.68 7.36 -12.45
C LYS A 145 6.90 5.92 -12.03
N LYS A 146 6.62 4.99 -12.95
CA LYS A 146 6.73 3.55 -12.74
C LYS A 146 7.51 2.92 -13.88
N MET A 147 8.44 2.03 -13.56
CA MET A 147 9.18 1.28 -14.57
C MET A 147 9.67 -0.06 -14.02
N TYR A 148 9.95 -0.98 -14.93
CA TYR A 148 10.62 -2.25 -14.68
C TYR A 148 12.01 -2.21 -15.29
N LYS A 149 13.03 -2.48 -14.47
CA LYS A 149 14.38 -2.82 -14.93
C LYS A 149 14.51 -4.32 -15.00
N ILE A 150 14.79 -4.87 -16.17
CA ILE A 150 14.80 -6.32 -16.40
C ILE A 150 16.15 -6.71 -16.97
N GLN A 151 16.87 -7.57 -16.27
CA GLN A 151 18.15 -8.08 -16.73
C GLN A 151 17.90 -9.39 -17.49
N VAL A 152 18.31 -9.42 -18.76
CA VAL A 152 18.18 -10.57 -19.64
C VAL A 152 19.55 -11.08 -20.06
N GLN A 153 19.62 -12.38 -20.35
CA GLN A 153 20.80 -13.03 -20.89
C GLN A 153 20.46 -13.83 -22.13
N LYS A 154 21.29 -13.72 -23.16
CA LYS A 154 21.29 -14.61 -24.31
C LYS A 154 22.73 -15.06 -24.56
N GLU A 155 22.95 -16.36 -24.46
CA GLU A 155 24.30 -16.95 -24.48
C GLU A 155 25.20 -16.30 -23.43
N GLN A 156 26.28 -15.62 -23.83
CA GLN A 156 27.21 -14.91 -22.94
C GLN A 156 26.87 -13.43 -22.74
N PHE A 157 25.90 -12.89 -23.49
CA PHE A 157 25.57 -11.46 -23.46
C PHE A 157 24.47 -11.17 -22.44
N LYS A 158 24.73 -10.18 -21.58
CA LYS A 158 23.75 -9.64 -20.63
C LYS A 158 23.32 -8.23 -21.06
N LYS A 159 22.02 -7.97 -21.03
CA LYS A 159 21.43 -6.65 -21.32
C LYS A 159 20.42 -6.29 -20.23
N THR A 160 20.28 -5.00 -19.95
CA THR A 160 19.20 -4.49 -19.09
C THR A 160 18.21 -3.74 -19.95
N LEU A 161 16.93 -4.08 -19.84
CA LEU A 161 15.82 -3.41 -20.51
C LEU A 161 15.05 -2.58 -19.48
N ASN A 162 14.71 -1.34 -19.82
CA ASN A 162 13.82 -0.49 -19.03
C ASN A 162 12.47 -0.45 -19.76
N ILE A 163 11.41 -0.81 -19.07
CA ILE A 163 10.06 -0.91 -19.64
C ILE A 163 9.07 -0.24 -18.70
N ASP A 164 8.15 0.57 -19.22
CA ASP A 164 7.08 1.15 -18.41
C ASP A 164 5.98 0.11 -18.05
N THR A 165 4.91 0.54 -17.40
CA THR A 165 3.80 -0.34 -17.01
C THR A 165 2.91 -0.80 -18.15
N GLU A 166 2.95 -0.12 -19.29
CA GLU A 166 2.17 -0.43 -20.49
C GLU A 166 2.94 -1.35 -21.45
N GLY A 167 4.22 -1.59 -21.18
CA GLY A 167 5.08 -2.42 -22.00
C GLY A 167 5.84 -1.62 -23.05
N ASN A 168 5.99 -0.30 -22.93
CA ASN A 168 6.83 0.50 -23.81
C ASN A 168 8.28 0.53 -23.31
N LEU A 169 9.23 0.54 -24.24
CA LEU A 169 10.65 0.70 -23.91
C LEU A 169 10.95 2.15 -23.53
N LEU A 170 11.83 2.34 -22.55
CA LEU A 170 12.27 3.64 -22.01
C LEU A 170 13.75 3.91 -22.29
#